data_AF-A0A939TID6-F1
#
_entry.id   AF-A0A939TID6-F1
#
_cell.length_a   1.000
_cell.length_b   1.000
_cell.length_c   1.000
_cell.angle_alpha   90.00
_cell.angle_beta   90.00
_cell.angle_gamma   90.00
#
_symmetry.space_group_name_H-M   'P 1'
#
loop_
_entity.id
_entity.type
_entity.pdbx_description
1 polymer ?
#
loop_
_entity_poly.entity_id
_entity_poly.type
_entity_poly.pdbx_seq_one_letter_code
_entity_poly.pdbx_strand_id
1 'polypeptide(L)'
;MSRLSDLYYELVQDEGPIELEAFLERVARGEHGEFSPEEIEAFIDETLGMMIENIRVKASEAPYYEEMAAQVEAETYERIKALKEKYGRRRS
;
A
#
# COMPACT_ATOMS: atom_id res chain seq x y z
N MET A 1 3.29 3.27 12.96
CA MET A 1 2.83 4.02 11.79
C MET A 1 3.90 5.00 11.37
N SER A 2 4.27 4.97 10.10
CA SER A 2 5.23 5.89 9.50
C SER A 2 4.60 7.27 9.23
N ARG A 3 5.44 8.30 9.00
CA ARG A 3 4.97 9.64 8.60
C ARG A 3 4.15 9.62 7.30
N LEU A 4 4.47 8.72 6.36
CA LEU A 4 3.70 8.54 5.13
C LEU A 4 2.35 7.87 5.40
N SER A 5 2.28 6.97 6.37
CA SER A 5 1.04 6.33 6.79
C SER A 5 0.09 7.37 7.38
N ASP A 6 0.59 8.25 8.26
CA ASP A 6 -0.20 9.35 8.82
C ASP A 6 -0.73 10.28 7.72
N LEU A 7 0.13 10.69 6.78
CA LEU A 7 -0.27 11.51 5.63
C LEU A 7 -1.34 10.82 4.76
N TYR A 8 -1.18 9.52 4.48
CA TYR A 8 -2.15 8.76 3.71
C TYR A 8 -3.52 8.76 4.38
N TYR A 9 -3.57 8.53 5.69
CA TYR A 9 -4.82 8.54 6.44
C TYR A 9 -5.48 9.92 6.52
N GLU A 10 -4.68 10.98 6.70
CA GLU A 10 -5.18 12.36 6.66
C GLU A 10 -5.82 12.68 5.31
N LEU A 11 -5.16 12.34 4.20
CA LEU A 11 -5.70 12.55 2.86
C LEU A 11 -6.98 11.72 2.61
N VAL A 12 -7.02 10.48 3.06
CA VAL A 12 -8.24 9.65 2.95
C VAL A 12 -9.40 10.27 3.72
N GLN A 13 -9.13 10.87 4.88
CA GLN A 13 -10.14 11.52 5.70
C GLN A 13 -10.64 12.83 5.07
N ASP A 14 -9.73 13.63 4.53
CA ASP A 14 -10.03 14.97 4.02
C ASP A 14 -10.57 14.97 2.58
N GLU A 15 -10.01 14.11 1.72
CA GLU A 15 -10.32 14.05 0.28
C GLU A 15 -11.21 12.85 -0.09
N GLY A 16 -11.37 11.87 0.81
CA GLY A 16 -12.05 10.61 0.56
C GLY A 16 -11.10 9.50 0.07
N PRO A 17 -11.64 8.32 -0.31
CA PRO A 17 -10.82 7.17 -0.67
C PRO A 17 -9.82 7.49 -1.81
N ILE A 18 -8.53 7.29 -1.54
CA ILE A 18 -7.45 7.44 -2.51
C ILE A 18 -6.81 6.08 -2.79
N GLU A 19 -6.54 5.78 -4.06
CA GLU A 19 -5.79 4.58 -4.44
C GLU A 19 -4.32 4.72 -4.03
N LEU A 20 -3.73 3.62 -3.52
CA LEU A 20 -2.33 3.59 -3.09
C LEU A 20 -1.36 4.08 -4.16
N GLU A 21 -1.56 3.68 -5.42
CA GLU A 21 -0.69 4.13 -6.53
C GLU A 21 -0.81 5.63 -6.77
N ALA A 22 -2.02 6.19 -6.75
CA ALA A 22 -2.24 7.61 -6.94
C ALA A 22 -1.60 8.44 -5.81
N PHE A 23 -1.68 7.95 -4.57
CA PHE A 23 -0.97 8.55 -3.44
C PHE A 23 0.55 8.54 -3.65
N LEU A 24 1.12 7.39 -4.02
CA LEU A 24 2.56 7.26 -4.28
C LEU A 24 3.03 8.16 -5.43
N GLU A 25 2.21 8.39 -6.46
CA GLU A 25 2.53 9.36 -7.52
C GLU A 25 2.64 10.79 -7.00
N ARG A 26 1.73 11.22 -6.11
CA ARG A 26 1.77 12.56 -5.50
C ARG A 26 3.00 12.72 -4.59
N VAL A 27 3.32 11.69 -3.81
CA VAL A 27 4.52 11.64 -2.97
C VAL A 27 5.78 11.73 -3.83
N ALA A 28 5.88 10.94 -4.90
CA ALA A 28 7.04 10.94 -5.80
C ALA A 28 7.23 12.28 -6.55
N ARG A 29 6.15 13.06 -6.73
CA ARG A 29 6.19 14.43 -7.28
C ARG A 29 6.57 15.50 -6.26
N GLY A 30 6.68 15.15 -4.99
CA GLY A 30 7.02 16.07 -3.90
C GLY A 30 5.85 16.98 -3.48
N GLU A 31 4.60 16.65 -3.83
CA GLU A 31 3.42 17.47 -3.51
C GLU A 31 3.20 17.65 -2.00
N HIS A 32 3.75 16.76 -1.19
CA HIS A 32 3.62 16.74 0.27
C HIS A 32 4.98 16.83 1.00
N GLY A 33 5.99 17.38 0.32
CA GLY A 33 7.37 17.42 0.79
C GLY A 33 8.20 16.22 0.31
N GLU A 34 9.49 16.24 0.63
CA GLU A 34 10.43 15.19 0.23
C GLU A 34 10.36 13.99 1.18
N PHE A 35 10.33 12.80 0.58
CA PHE A 35 10.45 11.52 1.26
C PHE A 35 11.56 10.72 0.60
N SER A 36 12.36 10.03 1.40
CA SER A 36 13.39 9.14 0.90
C SER A 36 12.77 7.89 0.26
N PRO A 37 13.45 7.24 -0.71
CA PRO A 37 13.02 5.95 -1.25
C PRO A 37 12.79 4.90 -0.16
N GLU A 38 13.60 4.92 0.90
CA GLU A 38 13.50 4.02 2.04
C GLU A 38 12.22 4.27 2.86
N GLU A 39 11.82 5.53 3.05
CA GLU A 39 10.54 5.86 3.70
C GLU A 39 9.36 5.38 2.85
N ILE A 40 9.41 5.58 1.53
CA ILE A 40 8.37 5.13 0.60
C ILE A 40 8.28 3.60 0.62
N GLU A 41 9.40 2.89 0.57
CA GLU A 41 9.44 1.44 0.65
C GLU A 41 8.87 0.91 1.97
N ALA A 42 9.23 1.51 3.10
CA ALA A 42 8.70 1.13 4.41
C ALA A 42 7.18 1.33 4.50
N PHE A 43 6.65 2.42 3.94
CA PHE A 43 5.20 2.66 3.86
C PHE A 43 4.48 1.63 2.99
N ILE A 44 5.07 1.26 1.84
CA ILE A 44 4.51 0.24 0.96
C ILE A 44 4.44 -1.12 1.69
N ASP A 45 5.50 -1.49 2.43
CA ASP A 45 5.53 -2.74 3.19
C ASP A 45 4.52 -2.74 4.36
N GLU A 46 4.36 -1.61 5.07
CA GLU A 46 3.33 -1.45 6.10
C GLU A 46 1.92 -1.62 5.50
N THR A 47 1.66 -1.00 4.35
CA THR A 47 0.38 -1.07 3.65
C THR A 47 0.08 -2.49 3.16
N LEU A 48 1.07 -3.20 2.62
CA LEU A 48 0.94 -4.60 2.25
C LEU A 48 0.54 -5.46 3.45
N GLY A 49 1.19 -5.27 4.61
CA GLY A 49 0.86 -5.99 5.84
C GLY A 49 -0.62 -5.84 6.21
N MET A 50 -1.13 -4.60 6.20
CA MET A 50 -2.53 -4.31 6.48
C MET A 50 -3.49 -4.91 5.44
N MET A 51 -3.16 -4.85 4.15
CA MET A 51 -3.98 -5.45 3.09
C MET A 51 -4.10 -6.96 3.26
N ILE A 52 -2.99 -7.66 3.51
CA ILE A 52 -2.98 -9.11 3.72
C ILE A 52 -3.74 -9.50 4.98
N GLU A 53 -3.58 -8.76 6.08
CA GLU A 53 -4.36 -8.99 7.29
C GLU A 53 -5.87 -8.84 7.02
N ASN A 54 -6.28 -7.78 6.32
CA ASN A 54 -7.68 -7.57 5.96
C ASN A 54 -8.24 -8.70 5.07
N ILE A 55 -7.46 -9.18 4.09
CA ILE A 55 -7.85 -10.32 3.25
C ILE A 55 -8.08 -11.56 4.10
N ARG A 56 -7.17 -11.86 5.03
CA ARG A 56 -7.27 -13.03 5.92
C ARG A 56 -8.43 -12.94 6.89
N VAL A 57 -8.66 -11.76 7.47
CA VAL A 57 -9.84 -11.51 8.32
C VAL A 57 -11.11 -11.76 7.51
N LYS A 58 -11.21 -11.25 6.28
CA LYS A 58 -12.36 -11.51 5.41
C LYS A 58 -12.51 -12.96 5.00
N ALA A 59 -11.41 -13.66 4.74
CA ALA A 59 -11.42 -15.08 4.47
C ALA A 59 -11.99 -15.88 5.65
N SER A 60 -11.69 -15.46 6.88
CA SER A 60 -12.18 -16.12 8.10
C SER A 60 -13.70 -15.98 8.33
N GLU A 61 -14.37 -15.06 7.64
CA GLU A 61 -15.82 -14.85 7.79
C GLU A 61 -16.65 -15.98 7.17
N ALA A 62 -16.14 -16.67 6.14
CA ALA A 62 -16.82 -17.80 5.51
C ALA A 62 -15.85 -18.71 4.72
N PRO A 63 -16.02 -20.06 4.78
CA PRO A 63 -15.16 -21.00 4.05
C PRO A 63 -15.08 -20.78 2.53
N TYR A 64 -16.13 -20.21 1.94
CA TYR A 64 -16.18 -19.88 0.50
C TYR A 64 -15.10 -18.86 0.08
N TYR A 65 -14.60 -18.05 1.01
CA TYR A 65 -13.58 -17.05 0.72
C TYR A 65 -12.14 -17.57 0.81
N GLU A 66 -11.91 -18.79 1.28
CA GLU A 66 -10.54 -19.33 1.46
C GLU A 66 -9.78 -19.46 0.14
N GLU A 67 -10.41 -20.04 -0.90
CA GLU A 67 -9.79 -20.20 -2.21
C GLU A 67 -9.59 -18.83 -2.90
N MET A 68 -10.55 -17.92 -2.74
CA MET A 68 -10.46 -16.56 -3.25
C MET A 68 -9.36 -15.75 -2.54
N ALA A 69 -9.15 -15.97 -1.24
CA ALA A 69 -8.12 -15.28 -0.47
C ALA A 69 -6.72 -15.59 -0.99
N ALA A 70 -6.43 -16.86 -1.33
CA ALA A 70 -5.13 -17.24 -1.89
C ALA A 70 -4.84 -16.53 -3.22
N GLN A 71 -5.85 -16.44 -4.10
CA GLN A 71 -5.72 -15.70 -5.36
C GLN A 71 -5.49 -14.20 -5.10
N VAL A 72 -6.31 -13.58 -4.25
CA VAL A 72 -6.24 -12.14 -3.97
C VAL A 72 -4.94 -11.77 -3.25
N GLU A 73 -4.43 -12.61 -2.34
CA GLU A 73 -3.10 -12.41 -1.73
C GLU A 73 -2.01 -12.40 -2.80
N ALA A 74 -2.01 -13.36 -3.74
CA ALA A 74 -1.01 -13.42 -4.81
C ALA A 74 -1.06 -12.19 -5.73
N GLU A 75 -2.26 -11.77 -6.14
CA GLU A 75 -2.46 -10.55 -6.93
C GLU A 75 -1.99 -9.30 -6.17
N THR A 76 -2.24 -9.24 -4.87
CA THR A 76 -1.80 -8.14 -4.00
C THR A 76 -0.28 -8.07 -3.92
N TYR A 77 0.41 -9.21 -3.74
CA TYR A 77 1.87 -9.25 -3.72
C TYR A 77 2.49 -8.77 -5.04
N GLU A 78 1.95 -9.19 -6.19
CA GLU A 78 2.45 -8.73 -7.50
C GLU A 78 2.23 -7.23 -7.71
N ARG A 79 1.06 -6.70 -7.33
CA ARG A 79 0.79 -5.25 -7.41
C ARG A 79 1.75 -4.46 -6.52
N ILE A 80 1.96 -4.90 -5.28
CA ILE A 80 2.89 -4.23 -4.36
C ILE A 80 4.33 -4.29 -4.87
N LYS A 81 4.78 -5.43 -5.40
CA LYS A 81 6.11 -5.56 -5.99
C LYS A 81 6.33 -4.53 -7.11
N ALA A 82 5.34 -4.35 -8.00
CA ALA A 82 5.41 -3.35 -9.05
C ALA A 82 5.50 -1.91 -8.49
N LEU A 83 4.77 -1.60 -7.42
CA LEU A 83 4.86 -0.30 -6.75
C LEU A 83 6.23 -0.06 -6.10
N LYS A 84 6.81 -1.09 -5.47
CA LYS A 84 8.17 -1.00 -4.91
C LYS A 84 9.21 -0.78 -6.01
N GLU A 85 9.09 -1.46 -7.15
CA GLU A 85 9.98 -1.25 -8.30
C GLU A 85 9.84 0.16 -8.89
N LYS A 86 8.63 0.72 -8.92
CA LYS A 86 8.33 2.05 -9.47
C LYS A 86 8.76 3.19 -8.52
N TYR A 87 8.58 3.04 -7.21
CA TYR A 87 8.74 4.14 -6.25
C TYR A 87 9.76 3.90 -5.13
N GLY A 88 10.02 2.65 -4.74
CA GLY A 88 10.87 2.32 -3.59
C GLY A 88 12.37 2.24 -3.92
N ARG A 89 12.76 2.10 -5.19
CA ARG A 89 14.17 1.90 -5.56
C ARG A 89 14.77 3.13 -6.24
N ARG A 90 15.82 3.69 -5.63
CA ARG A 90 16.81 4.51 -6.36
C ARG A 90 17.44 3.60 -7.43
N ARG A 91 17.21 3.88 -8.72
CA ARG A 91 18.11 3.37 -9.77
C ARG A 91 19.48 4.01 -9.52
N SER A 92 20.38 3.26 -8.88
CA SER A 92 21.82 3.52 -8.90
C SER A 92 22.35 3.35 -10.31
#